data_AF-A0A9E2QV71-F1
#
_entry.id   AF-A0A9E2QV71-F1
#
_cell.length_a   1.000
_cell.length_b   1.000
_cell.length_c   1.000
_cell.angle_alpha   90.00
_cell.angle_beta   90.00
_cell.angle_gamma   90.00
#
_symmetry.space_group_name_H-M   'P 1'
#
loop_
_entity.id
_entity.type
_entity.pdbx_description
1 polymer ?
#
loop_
_entity_poly.entity_id
_entity_poly.type
_entity_poly.pdbx_seq_one_letter_code
_entity_poly.pdbx_strand_id
1 'polypeptide(L)'
;MTSGYLGLLMLGLIVAAIMMGFPTAFTLMGLGMVFGFIAYFDADQAMLANKVFDLMVQRTYGGMTNDTLLSIPLFVLMGYVIERAALVDRMFHAVQLSFRRLPASLAVATLVVCTFWGIASGIVGAVVVLMGVIAMRPMLKAGYDVRLASGVIAAGGTLGILIPPSVMIIVYAAVAGQSVVKLYAAAMVPGFFLAFLYFVYIVGWAVIDPKVAPRLPESELQVDVPPWLARLTALHGGNALVAVLRGLVSPGRLRAAMGEDAPSTRRLLGALAVGLGPLLMVVSTFALAWWYVVIHNGASPNQPEPVSAVSAAGEQRSALPAGGLAEPPGTAAEPRAAGVAEPPSPTAPGLAEPPGAGAAPATQVAAAPGLAEPPGA
;
A
#
# COMPACT_ATOMS: atom_id res chain seq x y z
N MET A 1 -17.10 -41.42 12.18
CA MET A 1 -17.11 -41.44 10.70
C MET A 1 -15.80 -40.81 10.18
N THR A 2 -15.40 -41.04 8.92
CA THR A 2 -14.10 -40.65 8.32
C THR A 2 -13.81 -39.14 8.33
N SER A 3 -12.80 -38.65 9.03
CA SER A 3 -12.45 -37.21 9.22
C SER A 3 -12.75 -36.19 8.08
N GLY A 4 -12.73 -36.58 6.80
CA GLY A 4 -13.07 -35.72 5.65
C GLY A 4 -14.53 -35.22 5.52
N TYR A 5 -15.57 -36.01 5.87
CA TYR A 5 -16.97 -35.52 5.72
C TYR A 5 -17.29 -34.39 6.71
N LEU A 6 -16.70 -34.43 7.92
CA LEU A 6 -16.82 -33.35 8.91
C LEU A 6 -16.25 -32.04 8.37
N GLY A 7 -15.09 -32.10 7.69
CA GLY A 7 -14.48 -30.94 7.06
C GLY A 7 -15.33 -30.37 5.92
N LEU A 8 -15.89 -31.23 5.05
CA LEU A 8 -16.79 -30.81 3.98
C LEU A 8 -18.10 -30.23 4.51
N LEU A 9 -18.65 -30.82 5.58
CA LEU A 9 -19.85 -30.32 6.25
C LEU A 9 -19.58 -28.96 6.91
N MET A 10 -18.44 -28.81 7.59
CA MET A 10 -17.99 -27.53 8.14
C MET A 10 -17.87 -26.47 7.04
N LEU A 11 -17.21 -26.79 5.92
CA LEU A 11 -17.06 -25.89 4.78
C LEU A 11 -18.43 -25.50 4.19
N GLY A 12 -19.33 -26.45 3.99
CA GLY A 12 -20.69 -26.20 3.50
C GLY A 12 -21.50 -25.29 4.43
N LEU A 13 -21.41 -25.51 5.74
CA LEU A 13 -22.07 -24.66 6.74
C LEU A 13 -21.44 -23.26 6.83
N ILE A 14 -20.12 -23.12 6.69
CA ILE A 14 -19.46 -21.80 6.61
C ILE A 14 -20.03 -21.03 5.41
N VAL A 15 -20.11 -21.65 4.23
CA VAL A 15 -20.67 -20.99 3.04
C VAL A 15 -22.13 -20.60 3.24
N ALA A 16 -22.96 -21.49 3.79
CA ALA A 16 -24.36 -21.19 4.06
C ALA A 16 -24.54 -20.05 5.07
N ALA A 17 -23.74 -20.02 6.14
CA ALA A 17 -23.77 -18.97 7.15
C ALA A 17 -23.32 -17.60 6.59
N ILE A 18 -22.33 -17.60 5.70
CA ILE A 18 -21.90 -16.39 4.99
C ILE A 18 -23.01 -15.87 4.07
N MET A 19 -23.71 -16.77 3.34
CA MET A 19 -24.84 -16.38 2.49
C MET A 19 -26.03 -15.83 3.28
N MET A 20 -26.23 -16.29 4.52
CA MET A 20 -27.22 -15.74 5.45
C MET A 20 -26.84 -14.34 5.96
N GLY A 21 -25.62 -13.87 5.69
CA GLY A 21 -25.13 -12.56 6.10
C GLY A 21 -24.66 -12.50 7.55
N PHE A 22 -24.45 -13.65 8.21
CA PHE A 22 -23.93 -13.67 9.57
C PHE A 22 -22.47 -13.20 9.58
N PRO A 23 -22.02 -12.40 10.58
CA PRO A 23 -20.66 -11.90 10.60
C PRO A 23 -19.63 -13.03 10.59
N THR A 24 -18.74 -12.98 9.60
CA THR A 24 -17.83 -14.09 9.26
C THR A 24 -16.91 -14.48 10.41
N ALA A 25 -16.43 -13.52 11.20
CA ALA A 25 -15.59 -13.79 12.37
C ALA A 25 -16.26 -14.73 13.38
N PHE A 26 -17.53 -14.48 13.70
CA PHE A 26 -18.30 -15.32 14.61
C PHE A 26 -18.67 -16.67 13.97
N THR A 27 -18.93 -16.72 12.66
CA THR A 27 -19.14 -18.02 11.97
C THR A 27 -17.90 -18.92 12.09
N LEU A 28 -16.71 -18.39 11.81
CA LEU A 28 -15.47 -19.17 11.79
C LEU A 28 -15.06 -19.60 13.20
N MET A 29 -15.21 -18.71 14.18
CA MET A 29 -14.97 -19.06 15.58
C MET A 29 -15.96 -20.11 16.07
N GLY A 30 -17.26 -19.90 15.86
CA GLY A 30 -18.31 -20.82 16.33
C GLY A 30 -18.22 -22.20 15.67
N LEU A 31 -18.16 -22.27 14.35
CA LEU A 31 -18.03 -23.55 13.65
C LEU A 31 -16.67 -24.20 13.91
N GLY A 32 -15.59 -23.42 13.99
CA GLY A 32 -14.27 -23.93 14.37
C GLY A 32 -14.28 -24.60 15.74
N MET A 33 -14.96 -24.01 16.73
CA MET A 33 -15.11 -24.59 18.06
C MET A 33 -16.02 -25.82 18.07
N VAL A 34 -17.18 -25.77 17.40
CA VAL A 34 -18.13 -26.90 17.37
C VAL A 34 -17.53 -28.11 16.66
N PHE A 35 -16.96 -27.93 15.47
CA PHE A 35 -16.34 -29.01 14.71
C PHE A 35 -15.02 -29.46 15.33
N GLY A 36 -14.25 -28.54 15.91
CA GLY A 36 -13.06 -28.88 16.70
C GLY A 36 -13.40 -29.73 17.92
N PHE A 37 -14.48 -29.40 18.63
CA PHE A 37 -14.96 -30.19 19.76
C PHE A 37 -15.36 -31.60 19.34
N ILE A 38 -16.11 -31.73 18.24
CA ILE A 38 -16.51 -33.04 17.69
C ILE A 38 -15.29 -33.84 17.19
N ALA A 39 -14.31 -33.18 16.58
CA ALA A 39 -13.13 -33.84 16.01
C ALA A 39 -12.16 -34.38 17.07
N TYR A 40 -11.99 -33.66 18.19
CA TYR A 40 -11.15 -34.05 19.32
C TYR A 40 -11.94 -34.67 20.47
N PHE A 41 -13.19 -35.08 20.22
CA PHE A 41 -14.04 -35.69 21.24
C PHE A 41 -13.50 -37.07 21.63
N ASP A 42 -13.21 -37.24 22.92
CA ASP A 42 -12.79 -38.49 23.52
C ASP A 42 -13.74 -38.84 24.66
N ALA A 43 -14.32 -40.04 24.63
CA ALA A 43 -15.37 -40.45 25.57
C ALA A 43 -14.85 -40.68 26.99
N ASP A 44 -13.55 -40.97 27.13
CA ASP A 44 -12.91 -41.26 28.40
C ASP A 44 -12.43 -39.99 29.14
N GLN A 45 -12.56 -38.82 28.51
CA GLN A 45 -12.14 -37.53 29.06
C GLN A 45 -13.34 -36.67 29.44
N ALA A 46 -13.19 -35.85 30.49
CA ALA A 46 -14.19 -34.85 30.83
C ALA A 46 -14.40 -33.90 29.63
N MET A 47 -15.64 -33.49 29.34
CA MET A 47 -15.93 -32.62 28.18
C MET A 47 -15.10 -31.33 28.15
N LEU A 48 -14.75 -30.78 29.32
CA LEU A 48 -13.93 -29.57 29.43
C LEU A 48 -12.42 -29.82 29.19
N ALA A 49 -11.96 -31.07 29.24
CA ALA A 49 -10.57 -31.46 28.97
C ALA A 49 -10.29 -31.69 27.48
N ASN A 50 -11.24 -31.34 26.60
CA ASN A 50 -11.06 -31.47 25.17
C ASN A 50 -9.96 -30.52 24.65
N LYS A 51 -9.01 -31.05 23.89
CA LYS A 51 -7.88 -30.32 23.29
C LYS A 51 -8.29 -29.07 22.49
N VAL A 52 -9.53 -29.00 22.00
CA VAL A 52 -10.04 -27.82 21.29
C VAL A 52 -9.93 -26.55 22.14
N PHE A 53 -10.16 -26.63 23.46
CA PHE A 53 -10.09 -25.47 24.34
C PHE A 53 -8.66 -24.97 24.52
N ASP A 54 -7.70 -25.88 24.68
CA ASP A 54 -6.27 -25.52 24.75
C ASP A 54 -5.78 -24.93 23.43
N LEU A 55 -6.16 -25.53 22.30
CA LEU A 55 -5.83 -25.01 20.97
C LEU A 55 -6.44 -23.63 20.72
N MET A 56 -7.67 -23.39 21.19
CA MET A 56 -8.30 -22.07 21.12
C MET A 56 -7.49 -21.03 21.90
N VAL A 57 -7.09 -21.33 23.14
CA VAL A 57 -6.28 -20.43 23.97
C VAL A 57 -4.93 -20.18 23.33
N GLN A 58 -4.23 -21.22 22.87
CA GLN A 58 -2.92 -21.09 22.22
C GLN A 58 -2.99 -20.26 20.93
N ARG A 59 -4.02 -20.47 20.09
CA ARG A 59 -4.20 -19.68 18.87
C ARG A 59 -4.58 -18.23 19.16
N THR A 60 -5.40 -18.00 20.18
CA THR A 60 -5.77 -16.65 20.62
C THR A 60 -4.54 -15.90 21.15
N TYR A 61 -3.76 -16.55 22.02
CA TYR A 61 -2.55 -15.97 22.58
C TYR A 61 -1.50 -15.71 21.49
N GLY A 62 -1.29 -16.65 20.56
CA GLY A 62 -0.39 -16.47 19.42
C GLY A 62 -0.79 -15.32 18.50
N GLY A 63 -2.09 -15.04 18.35
CA GLY A 63 -2.58 -13.83 17.68
C GLY A 63 -2.29 -12.56 18.47
N MET A 64 -2.50 -12.57 19.78
CA MET A 64 -2.25 -11.42 20.66
C MET A 64 -0.77 -11.02 20.73
N THR A 65 0.15 -11.98 20.62
CA THR A 65 1.60 -11.74 20.62
C THR A 65 2.19 -11.52 19.23
N ASN A 66 1.37 -11.35 18.20
CA ASN A 66 1.86 -11.10 16.85
C ASN A 66 2.19 -9.62 16.65
N ASP A 67 3.49 -9.30 16.56
CA ASP A 67 3.99 -7.94 16.38
C ASP A 67 3.47 -7.27 15.09
N THR A 68 3.13 -8.05 14.06
CA THR A 68 2.56 -7.51 12.81
C THR A 68 1.16 -6.92 13.07
N LEU A 69 0.37 -7.55 13.93
CA LEU A 69 -0.99 -7.10 14.25
C LEU A 69 -1.00 -5.83 15.11
N LEU A 70 0.11 -5.50 15.80
CA LEU A 70 0.29 -4.21 16.50
C LEU A 70 0.20 -3.01 15.55
N SER A 71 0.50 -3.21 14.26
CA SER A 71 0.39 -2.17 13.24
C SER A 71 -1.06 -1.77 12.96
N ILE A 72 -2.04 -2.66 13.19
CA ILE A 72 -3.45 -2.43 12.82
C ILE A 72 -4.06 -1.26 13.60
N PRO A 73 -3.99 -1.19 14.95
CA PRO A 73 -4.52 -0.04 15.69
C PRO A 73 -3.89 1.29 15.30
N LEU A 74 -2.57 1.33 15.09
CA LEU A 74 -1.86 2.54 14.64
C LEU A 74 -2.34 2.98 13.25
N PHE A 75 -2.61 2.02 12.37
CA PHE A 75 -3.11 2.28 11.03
C PHE A 75 -4.55 2.81 11.03
N VAL A 76 -5.41 2.20 11.85
CA VAL A 76 -6.79 2.67 12.05
C VAL A 76 -6.81 4.07 12.67
N LEU A 77 -5.91 4.36 13.62
CA LEU A 77 -5.75 5.68 14.20
C LEU A 77 -5.33 6.72 13.16
N MET A 78 -4.37 6.39 12.30
CA MET A 78 -3.97 7.25 11.18
C MET A 78 -5.16 7.55 10.26
N GLY A 79 -5.90 6.51 9.85
CA GLY A 79 -7.10 6.66 9.01
C GLY A 79 -8.15 7.55 9.67
N TYR A 80 -8.40 7.38 10.96
CA TYR A 80 -9.33 8.19 11.75
C TYR A 80 -8.93 9.68 11.81
N VAL A 81 -7.64 9.97 12.03
CA VAL A 81 -7.12 11.35 12.06
C VAL A 81 -7.28 12.01 10.68
N ILE A 82 -6.96 11.29 9.61
CA ILE A 82 -7.10 11.78 8.23
C ILE A 82 -8.59 12.05 7.90
N GLU A 83 -9.49 11.15 8.32
CA GLU A 83 -10.93 11.33 8.14
C GLU A 83 -11.46 12.56 8.90
N ARG A 84 -11.03 12.75 10.15
CA ARG A 84 -11.40 13.92 10.95
C ARG A 84 -10.86 15.25 10.42
N ALA A 85 -9.80 15.22 9.61
CA ALA A 85 -9.21 16.45 9.02
C ALA A 85 -10.11 17.11 7.95
N ALA A 86 -11.29 16.54 7.63
CA ALA A 86 -12.24 17.06 6.65
C ALA A 86 -11.59 17.37 5.28
N LEU A 87 -10.59 16.58 4.91
CA LEU A 87 -9.84 16.77 3.67
C LEU A 87 -10.63 16.26 2.45
N VAL A 88 -11.57 15.34 2.68
CA VAL A 88 -12.32 14.62 1.64
C VAL A 88 -13.09 15.57 0.73
N ASP A 89 -13.88 16.49 1.29
CA ASP A 89 -14.73 17.38 0.49
C ASP A 89 -13.89 18.31 -0.39
N ARG A 90 -12.78 18.82 0.16
CA ARG A 90 -11.84 19.67 -0.58
C ARG A 90 -11.11 18.89 -1.67
N MET A 91 -10.68 17.67 -1.38
CA MET A 91 -10.07 16.77 -2.37
C MET A 91 -11.05 16.43 -3.48
N PHE A 92 -12.30 16.11 -3.13
CA PHE A 92 -13.35 15.80 -4.09
C PHE A 92 -13.58 16.96 -5.05
N HIS A 93 -13.75 18.18 -4.53
CA HIS A 93 -13.93 19.37 -5.35
C HIS A 93 -12.69 19.66 -6.23
N ALA A 94 -11.48 19.55 -5.68
CA ALA A 94 -10.25 19.80 -6.43
C ALA A 94 -10.02 18.78 -7.56
N VAL A 95 -10.30 17.50 -7.29
CA VAL A 95 -10.19 16.42 -8.28
C VAL A 95 -11.26 16.57 -9.35
N GLN A 96 -12.51 16.86 -8.98
CA GLN A 96 -13.60 17.14 -9.92
C GLN A 96 -13.22 18.29 -10.87
N LEU A 97 -12.66 19.36 -10.33
CA LEU A 97 -12.21 20.50 -11.12
C LEU A 97 -11.07 20.12 -12.08
N SER A 98 -10.14 19.28 -11.63
CA SER A 98 -9.02 18.80 -12.44
C SER A 98 -9.50 17.97 -13.64
N PHE A 99 -10.56 17.17 -13.44
CA PHE A 99 -11.15 16.32 -14.47
C PHE A 99 -12.38 16.92 -15.17
N ARG A 100 -12.65 18.24 -15.01
CA ARG A 100 -13.84 18.92 -15.57
C ARG A 100 -14.05 18.76 -17.07
N ARG A 101 -12.98 18.50 -17.83
CA ARG A 101 -13.01 18.36 -19.30
C ARG A 101 -13.34 16.93 -19.76
N LEU A 102 -13.31 15.95 -18.86
CA LEU A 102 -13.64 14.57 -19.19
C LEU A 102 -15.16 14.32 -19.11
N PRO A 103 -15.71 13.46 -19.99
CA PRO A 103 -17.04 12.91 -19.75
C PRO A 103 -17.02 12.09 -18.45
N ALA A 104 -18.13 12.07 -17.71
CA ALA A 104 -18.23 11.44 -16.39
C ALA A 104 -17.31 11.99 -15.29
N SER A 105 -16.98 13.30 -15.33
CA SER A 105 -16.03 13.93 -14.40
C SER A 105 -16.32 13.71 -12.90
N LEU A 106 -17.59 13.63 -12.49
CA LEU A 106 -17.97 13.31 -11.10
C LEU A 106 -17.60 11.86 -10.73
N ALA A 107 -17.92 10.90 -11.60
CA ALA A 107 -17.60 9.49 -11.38
C ALA A 107 -16.08 9.25 -11.37
N VAL A 108 -15.37 9.88 -12.29
CA VAL A 108 -13.90 9.87 -12.32
C VAL A 108 -13.34 10.48 -11.03
N ALA A 109 -13.88 11.61 -10.57
CA ALA A 109 -13.43 12.24 -9.35
C ALA A 109 -13.66 11.35 -8.12
N THR A 110 -14.82 10.70 -8.03
CA THR A 110 -15.08 9.72 -6.97
C THR A 110 -14.12 8.56 -7.02
N LEU A 111 -13.85 7.97 -8.19
CA LEU A 111 -12.90 6.87 -8.32
C LEU A 111 -11.50 7.28 -7.85
N VAL A 112 -11.03 8.45 -8.27
CA VAL A 112 -9.71 8.97 -7.89
C VAL A 112 -9.64 9.27 -6.40
N VAL A 113 -10.68 9.88 -5.83
CA VAL A 113 -10.76 10.11 -4.38
C VAL A 113 -10.79 8.78 -3.65
N CYS A 114 -11.59 7.80 -4.05
CA CYS A 114 -11.60 6.46 -3.46
C CYS A 114 -10.22 5.80 -3.51
N THR A 115 -9.50 5.97 -4.62
CA THR A 115 -8.14 5.42 -4.81
C THR A 115 -7.17 6.02 -3.80
N PHE A 116 -7.12 7.36 -3.67
CA PHE A 116 -6.23 8.04 -2.73
C PHE A 116 -6.67 7.93 -1.28
N TRP A 117 -7.98 7.86 -1.04
CA TRP A 117 -8.54 7.72 0.30
C TRP A 117 -8.43 6.28 0.81
N GLY A 118 -8.48 5.30 -0.10
CA GLY A 118 -8.23 3.89 0.18
C GLY A 118 -6.83 3.65 0.77
N ILE A 119 -5.83 4.39 0.31
CA ILE A 119 -4.45 4.41 0.86
C ILE A 119 -4.45 4.79 2.34
N ALA A 120 -5.35 5.68 2.77
CA ALA A 120 -5.37 6.18 4.15
C ALA A 120 -6.17 5.27 5.09
N SER A 121 -7.26 4.65 4.61
CA SER A 121 -8.20 3.93 5.48
C SER A 121 -7.99 2.42 5.52
N GLY A 122 -7.56 1.79 4.42
CA GLY A 122 -7.42 0.33 4.34
C GLY A 122 -8.71 -0.48 4.55
N ILE A 123 -9.90 0.15 4.59
CA ILE A 123 -11.18 -0.47 4.99
C ILE A 123 -12.28 -0.15 3.96
N VAL A 124 -12.91 -1.18 3.38
CA VAL A 124 -13.96 -1.01 2.35
C VAL A 124 -15.21 -0.34 2.87
N GLY A 125 -15.75 -0.84 3.99
CA GLY A 125 -17.07 -0.42 4.49
C GLY A 125 -17.14 1.07 4.77
N ALA A 126 -16.14 1.61 5.46
CA ALA A 126 -16.07 3.04 5.79
C ALA A 126 -16.02 3.92 4.54
N VAL A 127 -15.16 3.59 3.58
CA VAL A 127 -14.99 4.39 2.35
C VAL A 127 -16.24 4.37 1.48
N VAL A 128 -16.87 3.20 1.33
CA VAL A 128 -18.12 3.07 0.55
C VAL A 128 -19.25 3.89 1.18
N VAL A 129 -19.41 3.83 2.50
CA VAL A 129 -20.45 4.61 3.21
C VAL A 129 -20.17 6.11 3.08
N LEU A 130 -18.94 6.54 3.32
CA LEU A 130 -18.53 7.95 3.23
C LEU A 130 -18.76 8.52 1.83
N MET A 131 -18.33 7.81 0.79
CA MET A 131 -18.52 8.21 -0.60
C MET A 131 -19.99 8.10 -1.03
N GLY A 132 -20.74 7.15 -0.47
CA GLY A 132 -22.19 7.08 -0.63
C GLY A 132 -22.90 8.34 -0.13
N VAL A 133 -22.45 8.92 0.98
CA VAL A 133 -23.04 10.16 1.53
C VAL A 133 -22.60 11.39 0.74
N ILE A 134 -21.32 11.47 0.37
CA ILE A 134 -20.71 12.66 -0.23
C ILE A 134 -20.96 12.72 -1.75
N ALA A 135 -20.75 11.62 -2.47
CA ALA A 135 -20.70 11.62 -3.93
C ALA A 135 -22.01 11.18 -4.61
N MET A 136 -22.83 10.33 -3.97
CA MET A 136 -24.05 9.79 -4.58
C MET A 136 -25.06 10.90 -4.90
N ARG A 137 -25.33 11.80 -3.94
CA ARG A 137 -26.32 12.87 -4.13
C ARG A 137 -25.94 13.85 -5.25
N PRO A 138 -24.69 14.37 -5.34
CA PRO A 138 -24.24 15.17 -6.47
C PRO A 138 -24.35 14.47 -7.82
N MET A 139 -23.98 13.18 -7.92
CA MET A 139 -24.08 12.42 -9.17
C MET A 139 -25.52 12.32 -9.67
N LEU A 140 -26.46 11.99 -8.78
CA LEU A 140 -27.87 11.87 -9.15
C LEU A 140 -28.47 13.21 -9.56
N LYS A 141 -28.11 14.31 -8.87
CA LYS A 141 -28.53 15.67 -9.25
C LYS A 141 -27.98 16.09 -10.61
N ALA A 142 -26.77 15.66 -10.93
CA ALA A 142 -26.17 15.88 -12.25
C ALA A 142 -26.78 15.00 -13.35
N GLY A 143 -27.68 14.06 -13.02
CA GLY A 143 -28.36 13.19 -13.99
C GLY A 143 -27.64 11.89 -14.32
N TYR A 144 -26.75 11.40 -13.44
CA TYR A 144 -26.07 10.12 -13.64
C TYR A 144 -27.02 8.95 -13.38
N ASP A 145 -26.84 7.85 -14.12
CA ASP A 145 -27.53 6.59 -13.82
C ASP A 145 -27.13 6.07 -12.43
N VAL A 146 -28.13 5.66 -11.65
CA VAL A 146 -27.98 5.05 -10.32
C VAL A 146 -27.06 3.83 -10.38
N ARG A 147 -27.13 3.03 -11.46
CA ARG A 147 -26.29 1.83 -11.62
C ARG A 147 -24.80 2.17 -11.77
N LEU A 148 -24.50 3.19 -12.57
CA LEU A 148 -23.12 3.67 -12.73
C LEU A 148 -22.63 4.30 -11.43
N ALA A 149 -23.42 5.20 -10.83
CA ALA A 149 -23.04 5.89 -9.59
C ALA A 149 -22.77 4.91 -8.44
N SER A 150 -23.69 3.97 -8.19
CA SER A 150 -23.52 2.94 -7.15
C SER A 150 -22.36 1.99 -7.46
N GLY A 151 -22.19 1.58 -8.73
CA GLY A 151 -21.10 0.74 -9.17
C GLY A 151 -19.73 1.38 -8.96
N VAL A 152 -19.57 2.67 -9.30
CA VAL A 152 -18.31 3.41 -9.13
C VAL A 152 -17.97 3.59 -7.65
N ILE A 153 -18.95 3.88 -6.80
CA ILE A 153 -18.74 4.01 -5.36
C ILE A 153 -18.35 2.66 -4.75
N ALA A 154 -19.06 1.58 -5.10
CA ALA A 154 -18.76 0.25 -4.59
C ALA A 154 -17.40 -0.25 -5.07
N ALA A 155 -17.12 -0.17 -6.38
CA ALA A 155 -15.84 -0.59 -6.95
C ALA A 155 -14.68 0.26 -6.42
N GLY A 156 -14.84 1.58 -6.40
CA GLY A 156 -13.84 2.51 -5.86
C GLY A 156 -13.53 2.23 -4.39
N GLY A 157 -14.55 2.02 -3.56
CA GLY A 157 -14.35 1.74 -2.13
C GLY A 157 -13.63 0.42 -1.87
N THR A 158 -13.76 -0.58 -2.75
CA THR A 158 -13.00 -1.85 -2.62
C THR A 158 -11.52 -1.70 -2.94
N LEU A 159 -11.10 -0.66 -3.66
CA LEU A 159 -9.68 -0.43 -3.97
C LEU A 159 -8.83 -0.18 -2.72
N GLY A 160 -9.43 0.27 -1.61
CA GLY A 160 -8.73 0.46 -0.34
C GLY A 160 -8.19 -0.83 0.29
N ILE A 161 -8.65 -2.01 -0.15
CA ILE A 161 -8.02 -3.29 0.25
C ILE A 161 -6.66 -3.46 -0.44
N LEU A 162 -6.57 -3.02 -1.70
CA LEU A 162 -5.49 -3.41 -2.60
C LEU A 162 -4.37 -2.38 -2.65
N ILE A 163 -4.68 -1.09 -2.51
CA ILE A 163 -3.68 -0.02 -2.63
C ILE A 163 -3.02 0.22 -1.27
N PRO A 164 -1.70 -0.01 -1.13
CA PRO A 164 -1.01 0.17 0.13
C PRO A 164 -0.93 1.64 0.58
N PRO A 165 -0.85 1.89 1.91
CA PRO A 165 -0.90 0.89 2.98
C PRO A 165 -2.35 0.46 3.33
N SER A 166 -2.55 -0.80 3.73
CA SER A 166 -3.90 -1.36 3.94
C SER A 166 -3.93 -2.42 5.05
N VAL A 167 -4.91 -2.29 5.96
CA VAL A 167 -5.13 -3.22 7.09
C VAL A 167 -5.33 -4.66 6.59
N MET A 168 -6.02 -4.84 5.47
CA MET A 168 -6.30 -6.18 4.95
C MET A 168 -5.03 -6.90 4.49
N ILE A 169 -4.07 -6.18 3.89
CA ILE A 169 -2.78 -6.76 3.52
C ILE A 169 -1.93 -7.06 4.77
N ILE A 170 -2.02 -6.24 5.83
CA ILE A 170 -1.35 -6.52 7.13
C ILE A 170 -1.86 -7.83 7.72
N VAL A 171 -3.19 -8.02 7.77
CA VAL A 171 -3.80 -9.25 8.29
C VAL A 171 -3.40 -10.44 7.42
N TYR A 172 -3.44 -10.31 6.09
CA TYR A 172 -3.00 -11.37 5.19
C TYR A 172 -1.52 -11.72 5.38
N ALA A 173 -0.65 -10.73 5.50
CA ALA A 173 0.77 -10.91 5.76
C ALA A 173 1.02 -11.67 7.07
N ALA A 174 0.31 -11.29 8.14
CA ALA A 174 0.40 -11.93 9.45
C ALA A 174 -0.04 -13.40 9.42
N VAL A 175 -1.09 -13.74 8.65
CA VAL A 175 -1.57 -15.11 8.50
C VAL A 175 -0.68 -15.94 7.57
N ALA A 176 -0.21 -15.33 6.48
CA ALA A 176 0.66 -15.99 5.50
C ALA A 176 2.13 -16.12 5.97
N GLY A 177 2.49 -15.46 7.08
CA GLY A 177 3.87 -15.41 7.56
C GLY A 177 4.82 -14.70 6.59
N GLN A 178 4.31 -13.72 5.84
CA GLN A 178 5.06 -12.98 4.82
C GLN A 178 5.34 -11.54 5.27
N SER A 179 6.39 -10.93 4.72
CA SER A 179 6.70 -9.53 5.00
C SER A 179 5.60 -8.61 4.45
N VAL A 180 5.05 -7.75 5.33
CA VAL A 180 4.07 -6.72 4.98
C VAL A 180 4.61 -5.80 3.88
N VAL A 181 5.88 -5.40 3.98
CA VAL A 181 6.53 -4.48 3.03
C VAL A 181 6.62 -5.10 1.64
N LYS A 182 6.98 -6.39 1.55
CA LYS A 182 7.02 -7.11 0.27
C LYS A 182 5.63 -7.22 -0.36
N LEU A 183 4.60 -7.51 0.45
CA LEU A 183 3.22 -7.56 -0.02
C LEU A 183 2.70 -6.18 -0.44
N TYR A 184 3.08 -5.11 0.24
CA TYR A 184 2.78 -3.74 -0.20
C TYR A 184 3.41 -3.43 -1.56
N ALA A 185 4.71 -3.72 -1.74
CA ALA A 185 5.36 -3.51 -3.01
C ALA A 185 4.69 -4.33 -4.14
N ALA A 186 4.33 -5.59 -3.86
CA ALA A 186 3.64 -6.46 -4.81
C ALA A 186 2.22 -6.00 -5.15
N ALA A 187 1.48 -5.45 -4.20
CA ALA A 187 0.09 -5.02 -4.38
C ALA A 187 -0.06 -3.65 -5.07
N MET A 188 0.99 -2.83 -5.07
CA MET A 188 0.95 -1.48 -5.64
C MET A 188 0.63 -1.49 -7.14
N VAL A 189 1.36 -2.29 -7.93
CA VAL A 189 1.15 -2.40 -9.39
C VAL A 189 -0.26 -2.87 -9.74
N PRO A 190 -0.77 -4.02 -9.24
CA PRO A 190 -2.12 -4.46 -9.54
C PRO A 190 -3.20 -3.50 -8.99
N GLY A 191 -2.96 -2.83 -7.86
CA GLY A 191 -3.86 -1.83 -7.29
C GLY A 191 -4.10 -0.64 -8.24
N PHE A 192 -3.03 0.02 -8.66
CA PHE A 192 -3.13 1.14 -9.60
C PHE A 192 -3.58 0.69 -10.99
N PHE A 193 -3.19 -0.50 -11.42
CA PHE A 193 -3.66 -1.06 -12.69
C PHE A 193 -5.19 -1.26 -12.67
N LEU A 194 -5.76 -1.82 -11.60
CA LEU A 194 -7.20 -1.99 -11.48
C LEU A 194 -7.94 -0.65 -11.43
N ALA A 195 -7.41 0.33 -10.69
CA ALA A 195 -7.93 1.70 -10.68
C ALA A 195 -7.91 2.32 -12.10
N PHE A 196 -6.85 2.07 -12.87
CA PHE A 196 -6.77 2.49 -14.26
C PHE A 196 -7.81 1.80 -15.15
N LEU A 197 -8.03 0.49 -15.00
CA LEU A 197 -9.11 -0.21 -15.73
C LEU A 197 -10.48 0.38 -15.40
N TYR A 198 -10.77 0.68 -14.14
CA TYR A 198 -12.02 1.33 -13.75
C TYR A 198 -12.16 2.72 -14.36
N PHE A 199 -11.06 3.50 -14.41
CA PHE A 199 -11.05 4.80 -15.07
C PHE A 199 -11.39 4.66 -16.56
N VAL A 200 -10.72 3.75 -17.27
CA VAL A 200 -10.97 3.49 -18.70
C VAL A 200 -12.40 3.02 -18.92
N TYR A 201 -12.93 2.15 -18.06
CA TYR A 201 -14.30 1.67 -18.14
C TYR A 201 -15.32 2.81 -17.99
N ILE A 202 -15.18 3.67 -16.96
CA ILE A 202 -16.09 4.80 -16.72
C ILE A 202 -16.08 5.78 -17.90
N VAL A 203 -14.89 6.17 -18.35
CA VAL A 203 -14.74 7.13 -19.46
C VAL A 203 -15.23 6.52 -20.77
N GLY A 204 -14.88 5.26 -21.05
CA GLY A 204 -15.33 4.54 -22.24
C GLY A 204 -16.84 4.41 -22.30
N TRP A 205 -17.48 4.02 -21.19
CA TRP A 205 -18.93 3.92 -21.11
C TRP A 205 -19.62 5.27 -21.30
N ALA A 206 -19.06 6.34 -20.72
CA ALA A 206 -19.59 7.70 -20.85
C ALA A 206 -19.43 8.29 -22.26
N VAL A 207 -18.45 7.82 -23.05
CA VAL A 207 -18.30 8.18 -24.46
C VAL A 207 -19.30 7.42 -25.34
N ILE A 208 -19.55 6.14 -25.05
CA ILE A 208 -20.49 5.30 -25.80
C ILE A 208 -21.94 5.73 -25.56
N ASP A 209 -22.33 5.93 -24.29
CA ASP A 209 -23.66 6.43 -23.93
C ASP A 209 -23.57 7.67 -23.02
N PRO A 210 -23.56 8.87 -23.63
CA PRO A 210 -23.51 10.13 -22.89
C PRO A 210 -24.71 10.38 -21.98
N LYS A 211 -25.81 9.62 -22.11
CA LYS A 211 -27.00 9.77 -21.24
C LYS A 211 -26.75 9.21 -19.84
N VAL A 212 -25.83 8.27 -19.70
CA VAL A 212 -25.53 7.58 -18.42
C VAL A 212 -24.71 8.50 -17.50
N ALA A 213 -23.92 9.41 -18.07
CA ALA A 213 -23.07 10.35 -17.36
C ALA A 213 -23.00 11.70 -18.11
N PRO A 214 -24.07 12.50 -18.05
CA PRO A 214 -24.11 13.80 -18.73
C PRO A 214 -22.99 14.72 -18.22
N ARG A 215 -22.50 15.57 -19.11
CA ARG A 215 -21.49 16.58 -18.75
C ARG A 215 -22.13 17.64 -17.86
N LEU A 216 -21.43 18.05 -16.81
CA LEU A 216 -21.90 19.12 -15.94
C LEU A 216 -22.01 20.44 -16.73
N PRO A 217 -23.01 21.28 -16.41
CA PRO A 217 -23.17 22.59 -17.04
C PRO A 217 -21.94 23.47 -16.77
N GLU A 218 -21.57 24.30 -17.75
CA GLU A 218 -20.35 25.13 -17.68
C GLU A 218 -20.33 26.06 -16.46
N SER A 219 -21.50 26.45 -15.94
CA SER A 219 -21.64 27.27 -14.73
C SER A 219 -21.11 26.59 -13.46
N GLU A 220 -21.13 25.26 -13.38
CA GLU A 220 -20.58 24.50 -12.24
C GLU A 220 -19.10 24.11 -12.42
N LEU A 221 -18.56 24.35 -13.63
CA LEU A 221 -17.17 24.06 -13.98
C LEU A 221 -16.27 25.30 -13.91
N GLN A 222 -16.86 26.48 -13.68
CA GLN A 222 -16.15 27.75 -13.54
C GLN A 222 -15.73 27.97 -12.08
N VAL A 223 -14.44 28.26 -11.90
CA VAL A 223 -13.88 28.71 -10.62
C VAL A 223 -13.89 30.22 -10.64
N ASP A 224 -14.21 30.83 -9.51
CA ASP A 224 -14.11 32.27 -9.36
C ASP A 224 -12.63 32.68 -9.40
N VAL A 225 -12.22 33.30 -10.52
CA VAL A 225 -10.83 33.69 -10.77
C VAL A 225 -10.67 35.18 -10.50
N PRO A 226 -9.61 35.63 -9.79
CA PRO A 226 -9.37 37.05 -9.60
C PRO A 226 -9.44 37.83 -10.93
N PRO A 227 -10.10 39.01 -10.97
CA PRO A 227 -10.34 39.75 -12.22
C PRO A 227 -9.07 40.05 -13.03
N TRP A 228 -7.95 40.29 -12.35
CA TRP A 228 -6.66 40.53 -12.98
C TRP A 228 -6.12 39.29 -13.69
N LEU A 229 -6.35 38.08 -13.14
CA LEU A 229 -5.87 36.81 -13.70
C LEU A 229 -6.77 36.37 -14.86
N ALA A 230 -8.07 36.67 -14.81
CA ALA A 230 -9.01 36.47 -15.92
C ALA A 230 -8.63 37.33 -17.15
N ARG A 231 -8.28 38.61 -16.95
CA ARG A 231 -7.80 39.48 -18.05
C ARG A 231 -6.45 39.00 -18.60
N LEU A 232 -5.53 38.61 -17.72
CA LEU A 232 -4.21 38.12 -18.11
C LEU A 232 -4.29 36.81 -18.94
N THR A 233 -5.20 35.90 -18.57
CA THR A 233 -5.47 34.67 -19.33
C THR A 233 -6.15 34.92 -20.66
N ALA A 234 -7.03 35.91 -20.75
CA ALA A 234 -7.63 36.33 -22.02
C ALA A 234 -6.58 36.85 -23.02
N LEU A 235 -5.53 37.52 -22.53
CA LEU A 235 -4.46 38.06 -23.37
C LEU A 235 -3.46 37.01 -23.89
N HIS A 236 -3.22 35.93 -23.13
CA HIS A 236 -2.12 34.98 -23.41
C HIS A 236 -2.59 33.54 -23.68
N GLY A 237 -3.89 33.33 -23.89
CA GLY A 237 -4.44 32.07 -24.38
C GLY A 237 -4.78 31.06 -23.29
N GLY A 238 -5.82 31.35 -22.49
CA GLY A 238 -6.62 30.40 -21.70
C GLY A 238 -5.92 29.68 -20.52
N ASN A 239 -4.61 29.49 -20.58
CA ASN A 239 -3.81 28.80 -19.58
C ASN A 239 -3.20 29.82 -18.61
N ALA A 240 -3.72 29.85 -17.38
CA ALA A 240 -3.27 30.76 -16.31
C ALA A 240 -1.76 30.72 -16.05
N LEU A 241 -1.16 29.54 -16.05
CA LEU A 241 0.26 29.36 -15.75
C LEU A 241 1.16 29.95 -16.86
N VAL A 242 0.81 29.72 -18.13
CA VAL A 242 1.52 30.29 -19.29
C VAL A 242 1.37 31.80 -19.33
N ALA A 243 0.17 32.31 -19.03
CA ALA A 243 -0.10 33.74 -18.98
C ALA A 243 0.73 34.44 -17.88
N VAL A 244 0.84 33.83 -16.69
CA VAL A 244 1.65 34.37 -15.58
C VAL A 244 3.14 34.33 -15.91
N LEU A 245 3.64 33.23 -16.51
CA LEU A 245 5.03 33.13 -16.96
C LEU A 245 5.37 34.19 -18.02
N ARG A 246 4.54 34.36 -19.05
CA ARG A 246 4.74 35.39 -20.08
C ARG A 246 4.64 36.81 -19.53
N GLY A 247 3.74 37.04 -18.58
CA GLY A 247 3.65 38.29 -17.83
C GLY A 247 4.89 38.60 -17.00
N LEU A 248 5.53 37.57 -16.44
CA LEU A 248 6.79 37.70 -15.70
C LEU A 248 7.99 37.98 -16.62
N VAL A 249 8.05 37.33 -17.78
CA VAL A 249 9.13 37.52 -18.78
C VAL A 249 9.01 38.86 -19.51
N SER A 250 7.80 39.41 -19.68
CA SER A 250 7.55 40.66 -20.41
C SER A 250 6.73 41.70 -19.63
N PRO A 251 7.25 42.20 -18.49
CA PRO A 251 6.51 43.13 -17.63
C PRO A 251 6.14 44.45 -18.33
N GLY A 252 6.95 44.90 -19.30
CA GLY A 252 6.67 46.09 -20.11
C GLY A 252 5.47 45.92 -21.06
N ARG A 253 5.35 44.76 -21.71
CA ARG A 253 4.20 44.45 -22.58
C ARG A 253 2.94 44.22 -21.77
N LEU A 254 3.06 43.65 -20.58
CA LEU A 254 1.94 43.45 -19.66
C LEU A 254 1.36 44.78 -19.16
N ARG A 255 2.22 45.73 -18.78
CA ARG A 255 1.80 47.08 -18.36
C ARG A 255 1.19 47.88 -19.50
N ALA A 256 1.73 47.76 -20.72
CA ALA A 256 1.15 48.38 -21.90
C ALA A 256 -0.25 47.82 -22.24
N ALA A 257 -0.49 46.53 -22.00
CA ALA A 257 -1.76 45.87 -22.30
C ALA A 257 -2.82 46.00 -21.19
N MET A 258 -2.42 46.11 -19.91
CA MET A 258 -3.36 46.14 -18.77
C MET A 258 -3.42 47.47 -18.00
N GLY A 259 -2.59 48.48 -18.35
CA GLY A 259 -2.66 49.80 -17.73
C GLY A 259 -2.42 49.80 -16.21
N GLU A 260 -3.22 50.55 -15.46
CA GLU A 260 -3.15 50.65 -13.98
C GLU A 260 -3.51 49.35 -13.25
N ASP A 261 -4.24 48.44 -13.89
CA ASP A 261 -4.64 47.15 -13.33
C ASP A 261 -3.55 46.07 -13.45
N ALA A 262 -2.37 46.42 -13.98
CA ALA A 262 -1.28 45.46 -14.15
C ALA A 262 -0.76 44.94 -12.80
N PRO A 263 -0.77 43.62 -12.55
CA PRO A 263 -0.30 43.05 -11.30
C PRO A 263 1.19 43.35 -11.10
N SER A 264 1.58 43.64 -9.86
CA SER A 264 3.00 43.82 -9.53
C SER A 264 3.79 42.52 -9.76
N THR A 265 5.07 42.64 -10.10
CA THR A 265 5.97 41.49 -10.32
C THR A 265 5.98 40.53 -9.12
N ARG A 266 5.84 41.06 -7.90
CA ARG A 266 5.73 40.27 -6.66
C ARG A 266 4.43 39.44 -6.61
N ARG A 267 3.31 39.98 -7.08
CA ARG A 267 2.03 39.24 -7.16
C ARG A 267 2.08 38.15 -8.23
N LEU A 268 2.72 38.41 -9.38
CA LEU A 268 2.94 37.40 -10.42
C LEU A 268 3.83 36.26 -9.90
N LEU A 269 4.91 36.58 -9.19
CA LEU A 269 5.79 35.59 -8.57
C LEU A 269 5.05 34.78 -7.49
N GLY A 270 4.21 35.42 -6.68
CA GLY A 270 3.35 34.75 -5.70
C GLY A 270 2.32 33.82 -6.36
N ALA A 271 1.67 34.25 -7.44
CA ALA A 271 0.74 33.41 -8.20
C ALA A 271 1.44 32.22 -8.87
N LEU A 272 2.66 32.43 -9.37
CA LEU A 272 3.49 31.36 -9.91
C LEU A 272 3.88 30.35 -8.83
N ALA A 273 4.29 30.83 -7.64
CA ALA A 273 4.63 29.98 -6.51
C ALA A 273 3.43 29.14 -6.02
N VAL A 274 2.23 29.72 -5.98
CA VAL A 274 1.00 28.99 -5.64
C VAL A 274 0.65 27.96 -6.73
N GLY A 275 0.78 28.32 -8.01
CA GLY A 275 0.48 27.43 -9.13
C GLY A 275 1.47 26.27 -9.29
N LEU A 276 2.77 26.51 -9.06
CA LEU A 276 3.82 25.48 -9.08
C LEU A 276 4.00 24.79 -7.73
N GLY A 277 3.42 25.29 -6.65
CA GLY A 277 3.59 24.78 -5.29
C GLY A 277 3.36 23.28 -5.16
N PRO A 278 2.21 22.74 -5.60
CA PRO A 278 1.96 21.30 -5.55
C PRO A 278 2.96 20.49 -6.36
N LEU A 279 3.32 20.96 -7.56
CA LEU A 279 4.31 20.30 -8.42
C LEU A 279 5.69 20.27 -7.75
N LEU A 280 6.14 21.41 -7.22
CA LEU A 280 7.41 21.54 -6.52
C LEU A 280 7.44 20.66 -5.27
N MET A 281 6.33 20.56 -4.52
CA MET A 281 6.22 19.69 -3.36
C MET A 281 6.32 18.22 -3.74
N VAL A 282 5.68 17.80 -4.85
CA VAL A 282 5.78 16.43 -5.37
C VAL A 282 7.22 16.14 -5.81
N VAL A 283 7.80 17.00 -6.66
CA VAL A 283 9.16 16.83 -7.17
C VAL A 283 10.18 16.82 -6.02
N SER A 284 10.05 17.70 -5.04
CA SER A 284 10.94 17.73 -3.87
C SER A 284 10.80 16.47 -3.04
N THR A 285 9.59 15.98 -2.81
CA THR A 285 9.34 14.73 -2.06
C THR A 285 9.96 13.53 -2.77
N PHE A 286 9.74 13.40 -4.09
CA PHE A 286 10.35 12.33 -4.89
C PHE A 286 11.87 12.45 -4.97
N ALA A 287 12.41 13.66 -5.13
CA ALA A 287 13.85 13.89 -5.18
C ALA A 287 14.51 13.58 -3.84
N LEU A 288 13.91 13.98 -2.72
CA LEU A 288 14.39 13.68 -1.38
C LEU A 288 14.30 12.18 -1.09
N ALA A 289 13.20 11.52 -1.46
CA ALA A 289 13.04 10.08 -1.31
C ALA A 289 14.09 9.33 -2.14
N TRP A 290 14.30 9.72 -3.40
CA TRP A 290 15.32 9.14 -4.27
C TRP A 290 16.73 9.37 -3.71
N TRP A 291 17.06 10.60 -3.31
CA TRP A 291 18.34 10.92 -2.69
C TRP A 291 18.59 10.07 -1.45
N TYR A 292 17.60 9.99 -0.56
CA TYR A 292 17.71 9.23 0.68
C TYR A 292 17.88 7.72 0.41
N VAL A 293 17.04 7.14 -0.44
CA VAL A 293 17.05 5.70 -0.71
C VAL A 293 18.25 5.27 -1.56
N VAL A 294 18.61 6.05 -2.59
CA VAL A 294 19.61 5.64 -3.58
C VAL A 294 21.00 6.15 -3.23
N ILE A 295 21.15 7.41 -2.81
CA ILE A 295 22.47 8.01 -2.59
C ILE A 295 22.91 7.86 -1.13
N HIS A 296 22.03 8.16 -0.18
CA HIS A 296 22.38 8.06 1.24
C HIS A 296 22.45 6.60 1.71
N ASN A 297 21.46 5.77 1.36
CA ASN A 297 21.43 4.36 1.77
C ASN A 297 22.17 3.43 0.79
N GLY A 298 22.32 3.78 -0.49
CA GLY A 298 22.99 2.93 -1.48
C GLY A 298 24.51 2.88 -1.36
N ALA A 299 25.13 3.72 -0.52
CA ALA A 299 26.58 3.78 -0.32
C ALA A 299 27.10 2.95 0.87
N SER A 300 26.25 2.20 1.57
CA SER A 300 26.67 1.29 2.65
C SER A 300 26.66 -0.17 2.15
N PRO A 301 27.83 -0.80 1.88
CA PRO A 301 27.89 -2.20 1.45
C PRO A 301 27.46 -3.20 2.53
N ASN A 302 27.28 -2.73 3.77
CA ASN A 302 26.91 -3.52 4.93
C ASN A 302 25.81 -2.79 5.71
N GLN A 303 24.55 -2.92 5.28
CA GLN A 303 23.43 -2.70 6.19
C GLN A 303 22.59 -3.99 6.30
N PRO A 304 22.25 -4.41 7.53
CA PRO A 304 21.20 -5.40 7.76
C PRO A 304 19.89 -4.89 7.14
N GLU A 305 19.02 -5.82 6.73
CA GLU A 305 17.70 -5.52 6.17
C GLU A 305 16.98 -4.37 6.89
N PRO A 306 16.21 -3.52 6.18
CA PRO A 306 15.58 -2.34 6.76
C PRO A 306 14.64 -2.75 7.90
N VAL A 307 15.10 -2.48 9.13
CA VAL A 307 14.38 -2.53 10.41
C VAL A 307 13.16 -3.47 10.42
N SER A 308 13.48 -4.73 10.68
CA SER A 308 12.88 -5.51 11.76
C SER A 308 12.70 -4.65 13.02
N ALA A 309 11.74 -3.71 13.02
CA ALA A 309 11.34 -2.99 14.22
C ALA A 309 10.41 -3.90 15.05
N VAL A 310 11.02 -4.95 15.62
CA VAL A 310 10.84 -5.61 16.93
C VAL A 310 11.66 -6.90 16.82
N SER A 311 12.98 -6.80 16.87
CA SER A 311 13.82 -7.97 17.17
C SER A 311 14.95 -7.67 18.16
N ALA A 312 14.84 -6.56 18.90
CA ALA A 312 15.75 -6.20 19.98
C ALA A 312 15.13 -6.39 21.38
N ALA A 313 14.25 -7.39 21.52
CA ALA A 313 13.77 -7.85 22.84
C ALA A 313 14.02 -9.37 23.08
N GLY A 314 14.69 -10.05 22.15
CA GLY A 314 14.99 -11.49 22.24
C GLY A 314 16.35 -11.85 22.85
N GLU A 315 17.29 -10.90 22.93
CA GLU A 315 18.69 -11.17 23.31
C GLU A 315 19.06 -10.77 24.75
N GLN A 316 18.06 -10.56 25.63
CA GLN A 316 18.27 -10.50 27.08
C GLN A 316 17.56 -11.66 27.78
N ARG A 317 17.91 -12.90 27.41
CA ARG A 317 17.67 -14.09 28.23
C ARG A 317 18.88 -15.02 28.21
N SER A 318 20.03 -14.53 28.67
CA SER A 318 21.17 -15.38 29.01
C SER A 318 22.06 -14.73 30.06
N ALA A 319 21.52 -14.55 31.28
CA ALA A 319 22.32 -14.32 32.48
C ALA A 319 21.48 -14.63 33.73
N LEU A 320 21.23 -15.91 34.00
CA LEU A 320 20.89 -16.39 35.34
C LEU A 320 21.86 -17.54 35.66
N PRO A 321 22.53 -17.53 36.83
CA PRO A 321 23.64 -18.44 37.11
C PRO A 321 23.17 -19.87 37.40
N ALA A 322 23.98 -20.82 36.94
CA ALA A 322 23.80 -22.25 37.09
C ALA A 322 23.75 -22.69 38.55
N GLY A 323 22.63 -23.31 38.95
CA GLY A 323 22.50 -24.15 40.13
C GLY A 323 22.18 -25.57 39.67
N GLY A 324 23.10 -26.50 39.92
CA GLY A 324 23.11 -27.82 39.29
C GLY A 324 22.16 -28.84 39.90
N LEU A 325 21.81 -29.83 39.07
CA LEU A 325 21.54 -31.21 39.44
C LEU A 325 22.14 -32.09 38.33
N ALA A 326 23.06 -32.96 38.71
CA ALA A 326 23.78 -33.87 37.81
C ALA A 326 22.91 -35.10 37.49
N GLU A 327 22.89 -35.51 36.22
CA GLU A 327 22.40 -36.83 35.80
C GLU A 327 23.57 -37.84 35.75
N PRO A 328 23.37 -39.11 36.14
CA PRO A 328 24.45 -40.10 36.22
C PRO A 328 24.75 -40.75 34.85
N PRO A 329 25.95 -41.29 34.64
CA PRO A 329 26.39 -41.75 33.33
C PRO A 329 26.07 -43.23 33.05
N GLY A 330 25.71 -43.51 31.79
CA GLY A 330 25.94 -44.79 31.14
C GLY A 330 24.70 -45.62 30.81
N THR A 331 24.37 -45.78 29.53
CA THR A 331 24.66 -47.01 28.75
C THR A 331 23.98 -46.98 27.37
N ALA A 332 24.62 -47.71 26.44
CA ALA A 332 24.14 -48.17 25.14
C ALA A 332 24.15 -47.17 23.97
N ALA A 333 25.07 -47.45 23.04
CA ALA A 333 25.18 -46.88 21.71
C ALA A 333 24.13 -47.50 20.78
N GLU A 334 23.56 -46.67 19.90
CA GLU A 334 22.91 -47.11 18.65
C GLU A 334 23.53 -46.36 17.46
N PRO A 335 23.73 -47.02 16.30
CA PRO A 335 24.62 -46.53 15.26
C PRO A 335 23.94 -45.49 14.35
N ARG A 336 24.68 -44.42 14.04
CA ARG A 336 24.33 -43.43 13.00
C ARG A 336 24.23 -44.12 11.64
N ALA A 337 23.04 -44.08 11.03
CA ALA A 337 22.84 -44.42 9.64
C ALA A 337 23.56 -43.42 8.72
N ALA A 338 24.23 -43.96 7.70
CA ALA A 338 25.11 -43.27 6.77
C ALA A 338 24.37 -42.28 5.86
N GLY A 339 25.02 -41.13 5.60
CA GLY A 339 24.54 -40.11 4.68
C GLY A 339 24.56 -40.57 3.22
N VAL A 340 23.57 -40.09 2.46
CA VAL A 340 23.50 -40.21 1.01
C VAL A 340 24.41 -39.13 0.40
N ALA A 341 25.43 -39.55 -0.37
CA ALA A 341 26.28 -38.69 -1.17
C ALA A 341 25.73 -38.61 -2.61
N GLU A 342 25.63 -37.40 -3.17
CA GLU A 342 25.34 -37.19 -4.59
C GLU A 342 26.57 -37.48 -5.46
N PRO A 343 26.42 -38.02 -6.69
CA PRO A 343 27.54 -38.35 -7.56
C PRO A 343 28.03 -37.14 -8.39
N PRO A 344 29.32 -37.10 -8.81
CA PRO A 344 29.87 -36.00 -9.60
C PRO A 344 29.48 -36.12 -11.09
N SER A 345 29.29 -34.97 -11.73
CA SER A 345 28.96 -34.84 -13.15
C SER A 345 30.17 -35.17 -14.05
N PRO A 346 30.00 -35.87 -15.20
CA PRO A 346 31.13 -36.21 -16.07
C PRO A 346 31.48 -35.06 -17.02
N THR A 347 32.77 -34.95 -17.31
CA THR A 347 33.41 -33.98 -18.21
C THR A 347 33.50 -34.49 -19.65
N ALA A 348 33.61 -33.53 -20.60
CA ALA A 348 34.24 -33.55 -21.95
C ALA A 348 33.31 -33.52 -23.19
N PRO A 349 33.73 -33.02 -24.39
CA PRO A 349 34.84 -32.09 -24.71
C PRO A 349 34.50 -30.97 -25.78
N GLY A 350 35.26 -29.86 -25.72
CA GLY A 350 35.87 -29.13 -26.85
C GLY A 350 35.01 -28.45 -27.94
N LEU A 351 35.24 -27.15 -28.15
CA LEU A 351 35.37 -26.51 -29.49
C LEU A 351 35.96 -25.08 -29.37
N ALA A 352 37.23 -24.99 -29.81
CA ALA A 352 38.13 -23.91 -30.22
C ALA A 352 37.77 -22.40 -30.07
N GLU A 353 38.75 -21.66 -29.52
CA GLU A 353 38.98 -20.22 -29.74
C GLU A 353 39.61 -19.91 -31.12
N PRO A 354 39.49 -18.66 -31.61
CA PRO A 354 40.54 -18.03 -32.41
C PRO A 354 40.88 -16.59 -31.92
N PRO A 355 42.00 -15.98 -32.38
CA PRO A 355 43.07 -15.53 -31.48
C PRO A 355 43.43 -14.03 -31.56
N GLY A 356 44.16 -13.56 -30.54
CA GLY A 356 45.33 -12.68 -30.72
C GLY A 356 45.16 -11.17 -30.57
N ALA A 357 45.77 -10.64 -29.50
CA ALA A 357 46.65 -9.44 -29.41
C ALA A 357 46.46 -8.80 -28.02
N GLY A 358 47.42 -8.67 -27.10
CA GLY A 358 48.85 -8.94 -27.06
C GLY A 358 49.45 -8.14 -25.89
N ALA A 359 50.30 -8.78 -25.08
CA ALA A 359 51.35 -8.25 -24.16
C ALA A 359 51.01 -7.13 -23.15
N ALA A 360 51.48 -7.05 -21.90
CA ALA A 360 52.26 -7.82 -20.91
C ALA A 360 52.28 -6.91 -19.63
N PRO A 361 53.00 -7.23 -18.54
CA PRO A 361 52.90 -8.37 -17.64
C PRO A 361 52.54 -7.95 -16.18
N ALA A 362 52.29 -8.94 -15.34
CA ALA A 362 52.10 -8.81 -13.90
C ALA A 362 53.42 -8.51 -13.16
N THR A 363 53.35 -7.64 -12.15
CA THR A 363 54.40 -7.48 -11.13
C THR A 363 53.88 -8.05 -9.80
N GLN A 364 54.52 -9.11 -9.34
CA GLN A 364 54.42 -9.66 -7.99
C GLN A 364 55.15 -8.75 -6.98
N VAL A 365 54.56 -8.46 -5.82
CA VAL A 365 55.26 -8.15 -4.55
C VAL A 365 54.27 -8.49 -3.41
N ALA A 366 54.38 -9.65 -2.75
CA ALA A 366 55.19 -10.00 -1.57
C ALA A 366 54.38 -9.99 -0.26
N ALA A 367 54.57 -11.03 0.54
CA ALA A 367 53.90 -11.30 1.81
C ALA A 367 54.58 -10.57 2.98
N ALA A 368 53.73 -9.98 3.86
CA ALA A 368 53.81 -9.77 5.32
C ALA A 368 55.09 -9.10 5.93
N PRO A 369 54.98 -8.28 7.00
CA PRO A 369 54.48 -8.72 8.31
C PRO A 369 53.57 -7.72 9.05
N GLY A 370 52.86 -8.23 10.06
CA GLY A 370 51.90 -7.48 10.88
C GLY A 370 52.51 -6.47 11.86
N LEU A 371 51.62 -5.67 12.45
CA LEU A 371 51.74 -4.87 13.68
C LEU A 371 50.33 -4.34 13.97
N ALA A 372 49.68 -4.84 15.02
CA ALA A 372 49.52 -4.21 16.34
C ALA A 372 48.37 -3.18 16.40
N GLU A 373 47.34 -3.53 17.19
CA GLU A 373 46.26 -2.67 17.63
C GLU A 373 46.78 -1.41 18.36
N PRO A 374 46.01 -0.32 18.41
CA PRO A 374 46.08 0.61 19.52
C PRO A 374 44.76 0.66 20.33
N PRO A 375 44.88 1.01 21.63
CA PRO A 375 43.86 0.78 22.65
C PRO A 375 42.82 1.91 22.72
N GLY A 376 41.77 1.64 23.49
CA GLY A 376 40.68 2.57 23.74
C GLY A 376 41.07 3.88 24.41
N ALA A 377 40.26 4.88 24.12
CA ALA A 377 39.87 6.00 24.98
C ALA A 377 38.42 6.35 24.65
#